data_AF-A0A947G898-F1
#
_entry.id   AF-A0A947G898-F1
#
_cell.length_a   1.000
_cell.length_b   1.000
_cell.length_c   1.000
_cell.angle_alpha   90.00
_cell.angle_beta   90.00
_cell.angle_gamma   90.00
#
_symmetry.space_group_name_H-M   'P 1'
#
loop_
_entity.id
_entity.type
_entity.pdbx_description
1 polymer ?
#
loop_
_entity_poly.entity_id
_entity_poly.type
_entity_poly.pdbx_seq_one_letter_code
_entity_poly.pdbx_strand_id
1 'polypeptide(L)'
;MSGFLKGIFGAKEEDQQVLGAELGASDEMEQLQADVQGTVDTKLDPSMLDDGESIEAKDHAEQHATAPEPNADVHEAEESGVPFERKGEFSAERVWTEAGVTDEEQATVHRAQSLLAELPSSTPDAVKRQIVEAALKAFDISISDIVVGASSKVQALNSYIEESNDDNERFIGVSEARIEALEAEIAVIRETMKASEEERDRLVGSATEVIDQIQPVLDFFGPSKSPKIGNLPAPATPVVAAKDSDD
;
A
#
# COMPACT_ATOMS: atom_id res chain seq x y z
N MET A 1 -44.77 -24.26 35.01
CA MET A 1 -43.74 -23.50 34.27
C MET A 1 -43.08 -24.46 33.29
N SER A 2 -42.92 -24.01 32.04
CA SER A 2 -42.35 -24.68 30.86
C SER A 2 -43.09 -25.87 30.25
N GLY A 3 -43.95 -25.54 29.26
CA GLY A 3 -44.11 -26.32 28.05
C GLY A 3 -43.24 -25.75 26.92
N PHE A 4 -43.32 -26.37 25.73
CA PHE A 4 -42.63 -26.02 24.46
C PHE A 4 -41.13 -26.38 24.45
N LEU A 5 -40.64 -27.37 23.69
CA LEU A 5 -40.71 -27.52 22.23
C LEU A 5 -40.55 -28.98 21.79
N LYS A 6 -41.42 -29.41 20.87
CA LYS A 6 -41.28 -30.64 20.08
C LYS A 6 -41.44 -30.27 18.60
N GLY A 7 -40.36 -30.41 17.83
CA GLY A 7 -40.39 -30.96 16.47
C GLY A 7 -40.25 -30.01 15.27
N ILE A 8 -39.79 -30.68 14.21
CA ILE A 8 -40.11 -30.55 12.78
C ILE A 8 -39.06 -29.82 11.90
N PHE A 9 -38.71 -30.53 10.80
CA PHE A 9 -37.88 -30.23 9.61
C PHE A 9 -36.44 -30.74 9.65
N GLY A 10 -36.00 -31.67 8.79
CA GLY A 10 -36.62 -32.29 7.61
C GLY A 10 -35.58 -32.42 6.50
N ALA A 11 -35.03 -33.62 6.33
CA ALA A 11 -34.16 -33.99 5.21
C ALA A 11 -34.99 -34.31 3.95
N LYS A 12 -34.51 -33.84 2.80
CA LYS A 12 -34.82 -34.19 1.39
C LYS A 12 -33.66 -33.55 0.60
N GLU A 13 -32.74 -34.19 -0.10
CA GLU A 13 -32.71 -35.40 -0.94
C GLU A 13 -33.76 -35.41 -2.06
N GLU A 14 -33.24 -35.56 -3.28
CA GLU A 14 -33.89 -35.62 -4.60
C GLU A 14 -34.22 -34.28 -5.28
N ASP A 15 -33.30 -33.81 -6.12
CA ASP A 15 -33.60 -33.58 -7.53
C ASP A 15 -32.34 -33.81 -8.38
N GLN A 16 -32.43 -34.85 -9.22
CA GLN A 16 -31.44 -35.31 -10.18
C GLN A 16 -32.06 -35.13 -11.58
N GLN A 17 -31.23 -34.72 -12.55
CA GLN A 17 -31.50 -34.62 -14.00
C GLN A 17 -32.25 -33.34 -14.39
N VAL A 18 -31.80 -32.50 -15.32
CA VAL A 18 -31.37 -32.80 -16.70
C VAL A 18 -30.49 -31.65 -17.24
N LEU A 19 -29.74 -31.93 -18.33
CA LEU A 19 -28.85 -31.08 -19.16
C LEU A 19 -27.36 -31.26 -18.80
N GLY A 20 -26.55 -32.06 -19.49
CA GLY A 20 -26.66 -32.51 -20.86
C GLY A 20 -26.25 -31.43 -21.87
N ALA A 21 -24.99 -30.97 -21.81
CA ALA A 21 -24.28 -30.38 -22.93
C ALA A 21 -22.75 -30.44 -22.71
N GLU A 22 -22.08 -31.15 -23.62
CA GLU A 22 -20.73 -30.96 -24.19
C GLU A 22 -19.65 -30.27 -23.33
N LEU A 23 -18.57 -30.96 -22.94
CA LEU A 23 -17.39 -31.27 -23.78
C LEU A 23 -16.90 -30.10 -24.64
N GLY A 24 -16.27 -29.13 -23.98
CA GLY A 24 -15.36 -28.15 -24.60
C GLY A 24 -14.03 -28.14 -23.84
N ALA A 25 -13.31 -29.26 -23.87
CA ALA A 25 -11.91 -29.28 -23.49
C ALA A 25 -11.08 -28.77 -24.69
N SER A 26 -10.05 -27.98 -24.38
CA SER A 26 -8.73 -28.05 -25.02
C SER A 26 -8.33 -27.12 -26.19
N ASP A 27 -9.06 -26.06 -26.55
CA ASP A 27 -8.71 -25.25 -27.74
C ASP A 27 -8.17 -23.81 -27.51
N GLU A 28 -7.79 -23.42 -26.29
CA GLU A 28 -7.18 -22.09 -26.04
C GLU A 28 -5.72 -22.11 -25.56
N MET A 29 -5.06 -23.28 -25.53
CA MET A 29 -3.62 -23.40 -25.18
C MET A 29 -2.75 -23.89 -26.35
N GLU A 30 -3.11 -23.55 -27.60
CA GLU A 30 -2.29 -23.85 -28.79
C GLU A 30 -2.12 -22.64 -29.75
N GLN A 31 -2.28 -21.41 -29.25
CA GLN A 31 -2.14 -20.20 -30.09
C GLN A 31 -1.18 -19.12 -29.55
N LEU A 32 -0.28 -19.48 -28.63
CA LEU A 32 0.83 -18.60 -28.18
C LEU A 32 2.24 -19.17 -28.44
N GLN A 33 2.37 -20.25 -29.22
CA GLN A 33 3.67 -20.80 -29.64
C GLN A 33 4.06 -20.49 -31.09
N ALA A 34 3.34 -19.61 -31.79
CA ALA A 34 3.61 -19.28 -33.19
C ALA A 34 4.38 -17.95 -33.44
N ASP A 35 4.68 -17.15 -32.40
CA ASP A 35 5.22 -15.78 -32.57
C ASP A 35 6.70 -15.57 -32.15
N VAL A 36 7.47 -16.64 -31.91
CA VAL A 36 8.89 -16.53 -31.51
C VAL A 36 9.88 -16.91 -32.62
N GLN A 37 9.41 -17.15 -33.85
CA GLN A 37 10.29 -17.45 -34.98
C GLN A 37 10.09 -16.45 -36.13
N GLY A 38 10.71 -15.28 -35.99
CA GLY A 38 10.59 -14.25 -37.02
C GLY A 38 11.48 -13.02 -36.92
N THR A 39 12.68 -13.08 -36.34
CA THR A 39 13.67 -11.98 -36.47
C THR A 39 15.13 -12.47 -36.40
N VAL A 40 15.60 -13.13 -37.45
CA VAL A 40 17.05 -13.26 -37.69
C VAL A 40 17.33 -13.03 -39.18
N ASP A 41 17.34 -11.76 -39.57
CA ASP A 41 17.85 -11.33 -40.87
C ASP A 41 18.40 -9.90 -40.77
N THR A 42 19.59 -9.79 -40.18
CA THR A 42 20.49 -8.65 -40.43
C THR A 42 21.80 -9.18 -41.00
N LYS A 43 21.73 -9.36 -42.32
CA LYS A 43 22.78 -9.17 -43.31
C LYS A 43 24.08 -8.55 -42.76
N LEU A 44 25.07 -9.42 -42.55
CA LEU A 44 26.49 -9.07 -42.41
C LEU A 44 27.01 -8.57 -43.76
N ASP A 45 27.43 -7.31 -43.83
CA ASP A 45 28.25 -6.78 -44.93
C ASP A 45 29.73 -7.11 -44.67
N PRO A 46 30.43 -7.87 -45.54
CA PRO A 46 31.84 -8.17 -45.41
C PRO A 46 32.66 -7.25 -46.33
N SER A 47 32.81 -5.98 -45.96
CA SER A 47 33.74 -5.08 -46.66
C SER A 47 34.21 -3.94 -45.78
N MET A 48 35.03 -4.22 -44.77
CA MET A 48 36.03 -3.28 -44.23
C MET A 48 37.22 -4.07 -43.68
N LEU A 49 38.13 -4.41 -44.60
CA LEU A 49 39.51 -4.77 -44.35
C LEU A 49 40.37 -3.64 -44.94
N ASP A 50 41.03 -2.87 -44.06
CA ASP A 50 42.19 -1.97 -44.23
C ASP A 50 42.12 -1.00 -43.04
N ASP A 51 43.13 -0.66 -42.25
CA ASP A 51 44.57 -0.91 -42.19
C ASP A 51 44.90 -0.89 -40.68
N GLY A 52 45.76 -1.74 -40.13
CA GLY A 52 47.19 -1.44 -40.11
C GLY A 52 47.57 -0.43 -39.01
N GLU A 53 47.52 -0.81 -37.72
CA GLU A 53 48.32 -0.12 -36.71
C GLU A 53 48.84 -1.08 -35.63
N SER A 54 50.17 -1.19 -35.61
CA SER A 54 50.96 -1.90 -34.60
C SER A 54 50.80 -1.26 -33.22
N ILE A 55 50.57 -2.09 -32.20
CA ILE A 55 50.99 -1.76 -30.84
C ILE A 55 51.57 -2.98 -30.14
N GLU A 56 52.73 -2.70 -29.55
CA GLU A 56 53.71 -3.62 -29.01
C GLU A 56 53.20 -4.38 -27.78
N ALA A 57 53.66 -5.63 -27.67
CA ALA A 57 53.56 -6.41 -26.45
C ALA A 57 54.39 -5.77 -25.33
N LYS A 58 53.77 -5.54 -24.16
CA LYS A 58 54.46 -5.48 -22.87
C LYS A 58 53.52 -5.80 -21.70
N ASP A 59 53.99 -6.76 -20.93
CA ASP A 59 53.78 -7.02 -19.51
C ASP A 59 52.43 -7.47 -18.95
N HIS A 60 52.52 -8.67 -18.34
CA HIS A 60 51.66 -9.23 -17.32
C HIS A 60 51.50 -8.31 -16.11
N ALA A 61 50.28 -8.20 -15.60
CA ALA A 61 49.85 -8.60 -14.25
C ALA A 61 48.63 -7.76 -13.81
N GLU A 62 47.80 -8.37 -12.96
CA GLU A 62 46.73 -7.72 -12.18
C GLU A 62 45.42 -7.39 -12.91
N GLN A 63 44.69 -8.43 -13.31
CA GLN A 63 43.22 -8.36 -13.37
C GLN A 63 42.67 -8.60 -11.95
N HIS A 64 42.59 -7.53 -11.16
CA HIS A 64 41.68 -7.49 -10.02
C HIS A 64 40.26 -7.50 -10.57
N ALA A 65 39.53 -8.59 -10.29
CA ALA A 65 38.09 -8.62 -10.43
C ALA A 65 37.49 -7.58 -9.47
N THR A 66 37.11 -6.42 -10.01
CA THR A 66 36.25 -5.46 -9.32
C THR A 66 34.87 -6.07 -9.21
N ALA A 67 34.52 -6.52 -7.99
CA ALA A 67 33.15 -6.80 -7.61
C ALA A 67 32.29 -5.55 -7.89
N PRO A 68 31.08 -5.69 -8.46
CA PRO A 68 30.17 -4.55 -8.55
C PRO A 68 29.82 -4.11 -7.12
N GLU A 69 30.28 -2.92 -6.76
CA GLU A 69 29.85 -2.24 -5.54
C GLU A 69 28.32 -2.13 -5.56
N PRO A 70 27.62 -2.45 -4.47
CA PRO A 70 26.20 -2.16 -4.38
C PRO A 70 26.08 -0.65 -4.37
N ASN A 71 25.55 -0.09 -5.46
CA ASN A 71 25.19 1.32 -5.53
C ASN A 71 24.22 1.60 -4.37
N ALA A 72 24.77 2.14 -3.29
CA ALA A 72 24.03 2.84 -2.26
C ALA A 72 23.61 4.20 -2.81
N ASP A 73 22.91 4.18 -3.95
CA ASP A 73 21.99 5.23 -4.33
C ASP A 73 20.62 4.74 -3.87
N VAL A 74 20.51 4.59 -2.54
CA VAL A 74 19.21 4.48 -1.89
C VAL A 74 18.60 5.85 -2.13
N HIS A 75 17.77 5.88 -3.15
CA HIS A 75 16.88 6.97 -3.51
C HIS A 75 16.59 7.81 -2.28
N GLU A 76 16.98 9.07 -2.38
CA GLU A 76 16.35 10.21 -1.73
C GLU A 76 14.85 9.93 -1.79
N ALA A 77 14.36 9.28 -0.73
CA ALA A 77 12.96 9.11 -0.47
C ALA A 77 12.52 10.53 -0.21
N GLU A 78 12.12 11.20 -1.28
CA GLU A 78 11.44 12.47 -1.19
C GLU A 78 10.46 12.30 -0.05
N GLU A 79 10.64 13.14 0.97
CA GLU A 79 9.70 13.35 2.06
C GLU A 79 8.37 13.84 1.44
N SER A 80 7.67 12.96 0.73
CA SER A 80 6.24 13.00 0.60
C SER A 80 5.70 12.42 1.90
N GLY A 81 5.98 13.15 2.99
CA GLY A 81 5.24 13.01 4.22
C GLY A 81 3.79 13.16 3.84
N VAL A 82 3.03 12.06 3.95
CA VAL A 82 1.62 12.02 3.57
C VAL A 82 0.94 13.18 4.31
N PRO A 83 0.49 14.24 3.63
CA PRO A 83 0.10 15.47 4.30
C PRO A 83 -1.33 15.29 4.79
N PHE A 84 -1.52 14.55 5.86
CA PHE A 84 -2.81 14.47 6.53
C PHE A 84 -2.65 14.68 8.04
N GLU A 85 -1.98 15.77 8.42
CA GLU A 85 -2.35 16.45 9.66
C GLU A 85 -3.61 17.28 9.40
N ARG A 86 -4.81 16.65 9.40
CA ARG A 86 -6.05 17.41 9.66
C ARG A 86 -6.10 17.78 11.14
N LYS A 87 -5.23 18.71 11.54
CA LYS A 87 -5.25 19.37 12.85
C LYS A 87 -6.35 20.42 12.86
N GLY A 88 -7.58 20.00 13.13
CA GLY A 88 -8.67 20.92 13.39
C GLY A 88 -9.95 20.19 13.74
N GLU A 89 -10.60 20.60 14.82
CA GLU A 89 -11.99 20.27 15.08
C GLU A 89 -12.88 20.86 13.97
N PHE A 90 -13.94 20.16 13.59
CA PHE A 90 -14.90 20.64 12.60
C PHE A 90 -15.55 21.94 13.07
N SER A 91 -15.56 22.97 12.20
CA SER A 91 -16.27 24.23 12.42
C SER A 91 -17.18 24.53 11.24
N ALA A 92 -18.48 24.61 11.50
CA ALA A 92 -19.47 24.91 10.47
C ALA A 92 -19.32 26.35 9.94
N GLU A 93 -18.95 27.30 10.80
CA GLU A 93 -18.72 28.71 10.46
C GLU A 93 -17.58 28.85 9.47
N ARG A 94 -16.51 28.06 9.65
CA ARG A 94 -15.39 28.00 8.72
C ARG A 94 -15.84 27.48 7.37
N VAL A 95 -16.56 26.35 7.34
CA VAL A 95 -17.06 25.74 6.09
C VAL A 95 -17.99 26.69 5.34
N TRP A 96 -18.89 27.39 6.04
CA TRP A 96 -19.77 28.38 5.43
C TRP A 96 -19.01 29.57 4.86
N THR A 97 -18.04 30.10 5.60
CA THR A 97 -17.20 31.22 5.14
C THR A 97 -16.35 30.84 3.93
N GLU A 98 -15.74 29.65 3.93
CA GLU A 98 -14.95 29.13 2.80
C GLU A 98 -15.83 28.91 1.55
N ALA A 99 -17.08 28.48 1.73
CA ALA A 99 -18.06 28.36 0.66
C ALA A 99 -18.67 29.69 0.20
N GLY A 100 -18.31 30.81 0.82
CA GLY A 100 -18.78 32.16 0.45
C GLY A 100 -20.17 32.52 1.00
N VAL A 101 -20.69 31.80 1.99
CA VAL A 101 -21.93 32.17 2.70
C VAL A 101 -21.64 33.39 3.58
N THR A 102 -22.35 34.49 3.35
CA THR A 102 -22.05 35.76 4.03
C THR A 102 -22.45 35.74 5.50
N ASP A 103 -21.82 36.59 6.31
CA ASP A 103 -22.16 36.73 7.73
C ASP A 103 -23.62 37.18 7.91
N GLU A 104 -24.16 38.01 7.01
CA GLU A 104 -25.57 38.40 7.01
C GLU A 104 -26.51 37.21 6.77
N GLU A 105 -26.20 36.35 5.81
CA GLU A 105 -26.98 35.12 5.54
C GLU A 105 -26.92 34.17 6.73
N GLN A 106 -25.73 33.98 7.30
CA GLN A 106 -25.53 33.14 8.48
C GLN A 106 -26.32 33.67 9.69
N ALA A 107 -26.26 34.98 9.95
CA ALA A 107 -26.99 35.63 11.05
C ALA A 107 -28.51 35.57 10.85
N THR A 108 -28.98 35.73 9.61
CA THR A 108 -30.40 35.66 9.25
C THR A 108 -30.98 34.27 9.53
N VAL A 109 -30.28 33.22 9.09
CA VAL A 109 -30.65 31.83 9.38
C VAL A 109 -30.58 31.54 10.88
N HIS A 110 -29.54 32.02 11.58
CA HIS A 110 -29.40 31.84 13.02
C HIS A 110 -30.58 32.45 13.79
N ARG A 111 -30.99 33.69 13.46
CA ARG A 111 -32.16 34.33 14.09
C ARG A 111 -33.44 33.52 13.87
N ALA A 112 -33.65 33.02 12.65
CA ALA A 112 -34.81 32.18 12.35
C ALA A 112 -34.79 30.86 13.17
N GLN A 113 -33.62 30.26 13.33
CA GLN A 113 -33.43 29.07 14.18
C GLN A 113 -33.70 29.37 15.66
N SER A 114 -33.19 30.49 16.19
CA SER A 114 -33.45 30.90 17.58
C SER A 114 -34.95 31.09 17.84
N LEU A 115 -35.65 31.81 16.95
CA LEU A 115 -37.10 32.01 17.05
C LEU A 115 -37.88 30.70 17.00
N LEU A 116 -37.48 29.76 16.13
CA LEU A 116 -38.11 28.44 16.07
C LEU A 116 -37.88 27.61 17.34
N ALA A 117 -36.69 27.72 17.95
CA ALA A 117 -36.33 27.00 19.17
C ALA A 117 -37.07 27.52 20.41
N GLU A 118 -37.44 28.80 20.43
CA GLU A 118 -38.21 29.42 21.52
C GLU A 118 -39.69 28.99 21.54
N LEU A 119 -40.21 28.46 20.43
CA LEU A 119 -41.61 28.04 20.34
C LEU A 119 -41.85 26.68 21.02
N PRO A 120 -42.96 26.53 21.78
CA PRO A 120 -43.29 25.24 22.38
C PRO A 120 -43.43 24.14 21.33
N SER A 121 -42.86 22.97 21.61
CA SER A 121 -42.89 21.81 20.70
C SER A 121 -44.31 21.34 20.37
N SER A 122 -45.25 21.52 21.30
CA SER A 122 -46.69 21.20 21.15
C SER A 122 -47.46 22.13 20.21
N THR A 123 -46.86 23.24 19.77
CA THR A 123 -47.51 24.19 18.85
C THR A 123 -47.61 23.58 17.45
N PRO A 124 -48.78 23.61 16.78
CA PRO A 124 -48.91 23.14 15.41
C PRO A 124 -48.01 23.93 14.44
N ASP A 125 -47.41 23.27 13.45
CA ASP A 125 -46.42 23.89 12.56
C ASP A 125 -46.96 25.06 11.74
N ALA A 126 -48.25 25.02 11.37
CA ALA A 126 -48.90 26.15 10.70
C ALA A 126 -48.92 27.40 11.57
N VAL A 127 -49.13 27.24 12.89
CA VAL A 127 -49.12 28.34 13.85
C VAL A 127 -47.69 28.81 14.13
N LYS A 128 -46.73 27.87 14.26
CA LYS A 128 -45.30 28.21 14.38
C LYS A 128 -44.84 29.07 13.21
N ARG A 129 -45.17 28.68 11.97
CA ARG A 129 -44.82 29.43 10.76
C ARG A 129 -45.37 30.86 10.81
N GLN A 130 -46.64 31.04 11.16
CA GLN A 130 -47.25 32.37 11.24
C GLN A 130 -46.57 33.25 12.29
N ILE A 131 -46.22 32.69 13.46
CA ILE A 131 -45.54 33.42 14.52
C ILE A 131 -44.13 33.84 14.07
N VAL A 132 -43.37 32.92 13.48
CA VAL A 132 -42.01 33.20 13.01
C VAL A 132 -42.03 34.19 11.84
N GLU A 133 -42.93 34.05 10.88
CA GLU A 133 -43.09 34.99 9.77
C GLU A 133 -43.43 36.40 10.26
N ALA A 134 -44.36 36.53 11.21
CA ALA A 134 -44.69 37.82 11.81
C ALA A 134 -43.49 38.43 12.56
N ALA A 135 -42.73 37.61 13.29
CA ALA A 135 -41.54 38.05 14.02
C ALA A 135 -40.43 38.52 13.05
N LEU A 136 -40.12 37.74 12.02
CA LEU A 136 -39.10 38.07 11.03
C LEU A 136 -39.43 39.34 10.25
N LYS A 137 -40.70 39.53 9.89
CA LYS A 137 -41.18 40.75 9.22
C LYS A 137 -40.95 42.00 10.06
N ALA A 138 -41.01 41.90 11.40
CA ALA A 138 -40.72 43.03 12.28
C ALA A 138 -39.24 43.46 12.26
N PHE A 139 -38.34 42.57 11.81
CA PHE A 139 -36.91 42.83 11.64
C PHE A 139 -36.49 43.04 10.18
N ASP A 140 -37.46 43.24 9.27
CA ASP A 140 -37.24 43.40 7.82
C ASP A 140 -36.49 42.21 7.17
N ILE A 141 -36.63 41.02 7.76
CA ILE A 141 -36.04 39.78 7.22
C ILE A 141 -37.09 39.08 6.37
N SER A 142 -36.80 38.85 5.09
CA SER A 142 -37.69 38.11 4.22
C SER A 142 -37.53 36.59 4.41
N ILE A 143 -38.64 35.85 4.26
CA ILE A 143 -38.59 34.37 4.24
C ILE A 143 -37.70 33.88 3.09
N SER A 144 -37.71 34.59 1.96
CA SER A 144 -36.89 34.25 0.80
C SER A 144 -35.40 34.24 1.17
N ASP A 145 -34.93 35.27 1.88
CA ASP A 145 -33.51 35.39 2.26
C ASP A 145 -33.10 34.28 3.22
N ILE A 146 -33.98 33.88 4.14
CA ILE A 146 -33.73 32.74 5.03
C ILE A 146 -33.63 31.43 4.25
N VAL A 147 -34.54 31.20 3.29
CA VAL A 147 -34.55 29.98 2.48
C VAL A 147 -33.28 29.91 1.63
N VAL A 148 -32.86 31.03 1.02
CA VAL A 148 -31.61 31.12 0.26
C VAL A 148 -30.42 30.83 1.17
N GLY A 149 -30.27 31.57 2.28
CA GLY A 149 -29.15 31.37 3.21
C GLY A 149 -29.11 29.96 3.80
N ALA A 150 -30.26 29.37 4.15
CA ALA A 150 -30.31 28.01 4.67
C ALA A 150 -29.91 26.98 3.61
N SER A 151 -30.36 27.18 2.37
CA SER A 151 -29.98 26.30 1.24
C SER A 151 -28.48 26.39 0.95
N SER A 152 -27.92 27.60 0.93
CA SER A 152 -26.48 27.83 0.75
C SER A 152 -25.65 27.16 1.86
N LYS A 153 -26.08 27.28 3.13
CA LYS A 153 -25.42 26.62 4.26
C LYS A 153 -25.43 25.10 4.16
N VAL A 154 -26.56 24.50 3.74
CA VAL A 154 -26.66 23.05 3.53
C VAL A 154 -25.79 22.61 2.35
N GLN A 155 -25.82 23.36 1.24
CA GLN A 155 -25.00 23.06 0.07
C GLN A 155 -23.50 23.11 0.42
N ALA A 156 -23.05 24.13 1.15
CA ALA A 156 -21.68 24.25 1.62
C ALA A 156 -21.23 23.03 2.45
N LEU A 157 -22.08 22.58 3.37
CA LEU A 157 -21.79 21.41 4.20
C LEU A 157 -21.77 20.11 3.39
N ASN A 158 -22.67 19.96 2.42
CA ASN A 158 -22.67 18.78 1.53
C ASN A 158 -21.40 18.74 0.68
N SER A 159 -21.01 19.86 0.08
CA SER A 159 -19.77 19.94 -0.70
C SER A 159 -18.54 19.64 0.16
N TYR A 160 -18.49 20.13 1.40
CA TYR A 160 -17.42 19.78 2.33
C TYR A 160 -17.36 18.27 2.65
N ILE A 161 -18.51 17.61 2.81
CA ILE A 161 -18.57 16.17 3.04
C ILE A 161 -18.09 15.40 1.80
N GLU A 162 -18.53 15.81 0.60
CA GLU A 162 -18.12 15.21 -0.67
C GLU A 162 -16.60 15.35 -0.86
N GLU A 163 -16.05 16.55 -0.73
CA GLU A 163 -14.61 16.81 -0.83
C GLU A 163 -13.80 16.01 0.21
N SER A 164 -14.28 15.97 1.46
CA SER A 164 -13.62 15.18 2.51
C SER A 164 -13.64 13.67 2.22
N ASN A 165 -14.67 13.16 1.55
CA ASN A 165 -14.75 11.75 1.16
C ASN A 165 -13.80 11.48 0.00
N ASP A 166 -13.78 12.33 -1.02
CA ASP A 166 -12.88 12.23 -2.16
C ASP A 166 -11.41 12.27 -1.72
N ASP A 167 -11.05 13.19 -0.82
CA ASP A 167 -9.73 13.29 -0.22
C ASP A 167 -9.35 12.02 0.54
N ASN A 168 -10.30 11.46 1.30
CA ASN A 168 -10.08 10.24 2.06
C ASN A 168 -9.92 9.02 1.15
N GLU A 169 -10.73 8.88 0.10
CA GLU A 169 -10.60 7.82 -0.90
C GLU A 169 -9.27 7.92 -1.64
N ARG A 170 -8.85 9.13 -2.03
CA ARG A 170 -7.54 9.36 -2.63
C ARG A 170 -6.41 8.98 -1.67
N PHE A 171 -6.51 9.37 -0.40
CA PHE A 171 -5.53 9.03 0.62
C PHE A 171 -5.41 7.51 0.82
N ILE A 172 -6.55 6.81 0.89
CA ILE A 172 -6.59 5.34 0.97
C ILE A 172 -5.88 4.74 -0.25
N GLY A 173 -6.25 5.14 -1.47
CA GLY A 173 -5.63 4.62 -2.69
C GLY A 173 -4.12 4.85 -2.77
N VAL A 174 -3.64 6.04 -2.39
CA VAL A 174 -2.19 6.33 -2.32
C VAL A 174 -1.50 5.47 -1.26
N SER A 175 -2.14 5.29 -0.10
CA SER A 175 -1.58 4.51 1.00
C SER A 175 -1.51 3.02 0.66
N GLU A 176 -2.54 2.47 0.02
CA GLU A 176 -2.57 1.07 -0.44
C GLU A 176 -1.48 0.81 -1.49
N ALA A 177 -1.34 1.69 -2.48
CA ALA A 177 -0.26 1.59 -3.48
C ALA A 177 1.13 1.65 -2.82
N ARG A 178 1.28 2.47 -1.77
CA ARG A 178 2.55 2.54 -1.01
C ARG A 178 2.81 1.27 -0.21
N ILE A 179 1.78 0.69 0.41
CA ILE A 179 1.88 -0.60 1.11
C ILE A 179 2.32 -1.69 0.13
N GLU A 180 1.67 -1.79 -1.03
CA GLU A 180 2.02 -2.79 -2.05
C GLU A 180 3.48 -2.65 -2.51
N ALA A 181 3.95 -1.42 -2.76
CA ALA A 181 5.33 -1.16 -3.14
C ALA A 181 6.33 -1.60 -2.05
N LEU A 182 6.04 -1.30 -0.78
CA LEU A 182 6.87 -1.69 0.35
C LEU A 182 6.87 -3.21 0.58
N GLU A 183 5.73 -3.88 0.38
CA GLU A 183 5.64 -5.33 0.47
C GLU A 183 6.47 -6.03 -0.62
N ALA A 184 6.46 -5.49 -1.84
CA ALA A 184 7.31 -5.97 -2.92
C ALA A 184 8.80 -5.79 -2.60
N GLU A 185 9.19 -4.63 -2.06
CA GLU A 185 10.57 -4.38 -1.61
C GLU A 185 11.00 -5.36 -0.51
N ILE A 186 10.14 -5.58 0.49
CA ILE A 186 10.38 -6.57 1.56
C ILE A 186 10.56 -7.98 0.96
N ALA A 187 9.78 -8.35 -0.06
CA ALA A 187 9.92 -9.65 -0.71
C ALA A 187 11.30 -9.81 -1.38
N VAL A 188 11.75 -8.80 -2.11
CA VAL A 188 13.07 -8.77 -2.75
C VAL A 188 14.20 -8.87 -1.72
N ILE A 189 14.10 -8.12 -0.62
CA ILE A 189 15.09 -8.17 0.46
C ILE A 189 15.15 -9.57 1.07
N ARG A 190 14.00 -10.20 1.34
CA ARG A 190 13.94 -11.56 1.89
C ARG A 190 14.56 -12.60 0.96
N GLU A 191 14.31 -12.50 -0.35
CA GLU A 191 14.93 -13.38 -1.34
C GLU A 191 16.45 -13.20 -1.35
N THR A 192 16.92 -11.95 -1.33
CA THR A 192 18.36 -11.62 -1.28
C THR A 192 19.03 -12.15 -0.01
N MET A 193 18.36 -12.03 1.14
CA MET A 193 18.85 -12.60 2.41
C MET A 193 18.99 -14.12 2.31
N LYS A 194 17.98 -14.80 1.78
CA LYS A 194 18.01 -16.25 1.61
C LYS A 194 19.14 -16.69 0.67
N ALA A 195 19.30 -16.02 -0.47
CA ALA A 195 20.41 -16.32 -1.40
C ALA A 195 21.78 -16.10 -0.76
N SER A 196 21.92 -15.05 0.07
CA SER A 196 23.16 -14.78 0.80
C SER A 196 23.47 -15.85 1.86
N GLU A 197 22.44 -16.37 2.54
CA GLU A 197 22.59 -17.48 3.50
C GLU A 197 23.02 -18.77 2.80
N GLU A 198 22.40 -19.11 1.66
CA GLU A 198 22.77 -20.28 0.86
C GLU A 198 24.21 -20.21 0.34
N GLU A 199 24.64 -19.04 -0.15
CA GLU A 199 26.03 -18.84 -0.59
C GLU A 199 27.02 -18.94 0.59
N ARG A 200 26.68 -18.34 1.75
CA ARG A 200 27.50 -18.47 2.96
C ARG A 200 27.67 -19.92 3.36
N ASP A 201 26.60 -20.71 3.37
CA ASP A 201 26.64 -22.12 3.74
C ASP A 201 27.46 -22.95 2.74
N ARG A 202 27.36 -22.65 1.44
CA ARG A 202 28.19 -23.26 0.40
C ARG A 202 29.68 -22.96 0.59
N LEU A 203 30.03 -21.71 0.87
CA LEU A 203 31.41 -21.30 1.12
C LEU A 203 31.98 -21.95 2.38
N VAL A 204 31.21 -21.96 3.48
CA VAL A 204 31.61 -22.63 4.72
C VAL A 204 31.81 -24.12 4.49
N GLY A 205 30.87 -24.80 3.80
CA GLY A 205 31.01 -26.21 3.48
C GLY A 205 32.28 -26.52 2.67
N SER A 206 32.57 -25.71 1.65
CA SER A 206 33.78 -25.86 0.83
C SER A 206 35.06 -25.63 1.64
N ALA A 207 35.06 -24.62 2.51
CA ALA A 207 36.20 -24.35 3.39
C ALA A 207 36.42 -25.46 4.42
N THR A 208 35.35 -25.98 5.03
CA THR A 208 35.41 -27.12 5.96
C THR A 208 35.96 -28.37 5.28
N GLU A 209 35.53 -28.67 4.05
CA GLU A 209 36.06 -29.80 3.29
C GLU A 209 37.59 -29.70 3.08
N VAL A 210 38.09 -28.52 2.71
CA VAL A 210 39.53 -28.27 2.55
C VAL A 210 40.27 -28.37 3.89
N ILE A 211 39.68 -27.85 4.97
CA ILE A 211 40.24 -27.99 6.33
C ILE A 211 40.39 -29.48 6.68
N ASP A 212 39.35 -30.28 6.45
CA ASP A 212 39.34 -31.72 6.73
C ASP A 212 40.39 -32.48 5.90
N GLN A 213 40.65 -32.07 4.65
CA GLN A 213 41.70 -32.64 3.81
C GLN A 213 43.12 -32.32 4.33
N ILE A 214 43.33 -31.13 4.90
CA ILE A 214 44.65 -30.69 5.39
C ILE A 214 44.92 -31.19 6.82
N GLN A 215 43.89 -31.41 7.63
CA GLN A 215 44.01 -31.80 9.04
C GLN A 215 44.91 -33.05 9.27
N PRO A 216 44.83 -34.13 8.48
CA PRO A 216 45.72 -35.29 8.64
C PRO A 216 47.21 -34.95 8.43
N VAL A 217 47.52 -34.02 7.52
CA VAL A 217 48.90 -33.55 7.28
C VAL A 217 49.40 -32.78 8.49
N LEU A 218 48.55 -31.91 9.06
CA LEU A 218 48.85 -31.20 10.30
C LEU A 218 48.98 -32.15 11.50
N ASP A 219 48.17 -33.19 11.59
CA ASP A 219 48.24 -34.17 12.66
C ASP A 219 49.52 -35.03 12.57
N PHE A 220 50.01 -35.29 11.36
CA PHE A 220 51.22 -36.07 11.12
C PHE A 220 52.51 -35.26 11.33
N PHE A 221 52.56 -34.01 10.83
CA PHE A 221 53.78 -33.18 10.86
C PHE A 221 53.76 -32.07 11.92
N GLY A 222 52.61 -31.76 12.50
CA GLY A 222 52.46 -30.68 13.45
C GLY A 222 53.05 -31.01 14.82
N PRO A 223 53.53 -30.00 15.59
CA PRO A 223 53.79 -30.19 17.00
C PRO A 223 52.48 -30.62 17.67
N SER A 224 52.53 -31.53 18.66
CA SER A 224 51.39 -32.22 19.28
C SER A 224 50.37 -31.33 20.05
N LYS A 225 50.31 -30.02 19.74
CA LYS A 225 49.45 -29.00 20.35
C LYS A 225 48.94 -27.98 19.30
N SER A 226 48.56 -28.40 18.10
CA SER A 226 47.73 -27.53 17.24
C SER A 226 46.29 -27.49 17.80
N PRO A 227 45.63 -26.31 17.84
CA PRO A 227 44.23 -26.22 18.24
C PRO A 227 43.38 -26.96 17.21
N LYS A 228 42.56 -27.91 17.66
CA LYS A 228 41.51 -28.49 16.81
C LYS A 228 40.60 -27.35 16.37
N ILE A 229 40.46 -27.12 15.07
CA ILE A 229 39.55 -26.14 14.48
C ILE A 229 38.09 -26.64 14.58
N GLY A 230 37.73 -27.24 15.71
CA GLY A 230 36.36 -27.64 16.06
C GLY A 230 35.61 -26.57 16.87
N ASN A 231 36.21 -25.39 17.04
CA ASN A 231 35.60 -24.27 17.75
C ASN A 231 35.65 -23.00 16.88
N LEU A 232 35.21 -23.13 15.62
CA LEU A 232 34.65 -21.98 14.92
C LEU A 232 33.45 -21.50 15.75
N PRO A 233 33.32 -20.20 16.06
CA PRO A 233 32.12 -19.70 16.69
C PRO A 233 30.94 -20.14 15.81
N ALA A 234 29.91 -20.71 16.44
CA ALA A 234 28.65 -21.00 15.76
C ALA A 234 28.23 -19.77 14.94
N PRO A 235 27.65 -19.94 13.74
CA PRO A 235 27.16 -18.81 12.96
C PRO A 235 26.36 -17.93 13.91
N ALA A 236 26.73 -16.65 13.98
CA ALA A 236 26.09 -15.70 14.90
C ALA A 236 24.59 -15.88 14.71
N THR A 237 23.92 -16.40 15.75
CA THR A 237 22.47 -16.54 15.75
C THR A 237 21.90 -15.20 15.32
N PRO A 238 21.01 -15.14 14.31
CA PRO A 238 20.38 -13.90 13.95
C PRO A 238 19.83 -13.31 15.24
N VAL A 239 20.23 -12.06 15.54
CA VAL A 239 19.67 -11.31 16.65
C VAL A 239 18.20 -11.12 16.27
N VAL A 240 17.37 -12.08 16.67
CA VAL A 240 15.92 -11.91 16.71
C VAL A 240 15.73 -10.76 17.67
N ALA A 241 15.52 -9.57 17.11
CA ALA A 241 15.16 -8.38 17.86
C ALA A 241 14.07 -8.80 18.84
N ALA A 242 14.39 -8.69 20.13
CA ALA A 242 13.46 -8.98 21.20
C ALA A 242 12.17 -8.23 20.89
N LYS A 243 11.09 -8.99 20.81
CA LYS A 243 9.74 -8.47 20.81
C LYS A 243 9.58 -7.84 22.18
N ASP A 244 9.81 -6.52 22.28
CA ASP A 244 9.39 -5.73 23.43
C ASP A 244 7.88 -5.94 23.56
N SER A 245 7.57 -6.81 24.52
CA SER A 245 6.24 -7.00 25.07
C SER A 245 6.26 -6.20 26.35
N ASP A 246 5.93 -4.92 26.24
CA ASP A 246 5.54 -4.09 27.38
C ASP A 246 4.09 -3.66 27.14
N ASP A 247 3.25 -4.09 28.12
CA ASP A 247 1.88 -3.72 28.49
C ASP A 247 0.89 -3.14 27.46
#